data_AF-A0A974UE23-F1
#
_entry.id   AF-A0A974UE23-F1
#
_cell.length_a   1.000
_cell.length_b   1.000
_cell.length_c   1.000
_cell.angle_alpha   90.00
_cell.angle_beta   90.00
_cell.angle_gamma   90.00
#
_symmetry.space_group_name_H-M   'P 1'
#
loop_
_entity.id
_entity.type
_entity.pdbx_description
1 polymer ?
#
loop_
_entity_poly.entity_id
_entity_poly.type
_entity_poly.pdbx_seq_one_letter_code
_entity_poly.pdbx_strand_id
1 'polypeptide(L)'
;MDKEITPLDKVKEGPSGFVKAISEPLSKHGWPAWLVYVLAVIGVVYLLNPTAGLLELIPDVIPGIGNLDESLAVMLIIAGIVEATEGKKYRAEKKNVAKSETPTEND
;
A
#
# COMPACT_ATOMS: atom_id res chain seq x y z
N MET A 1 -0.97 -23.65 46.82
CA MET A 1 -0.11 -22.63 46.16
C MET A 1 -0.38 -22.75 44.67
N ASP A 2 -1.57 -22.29 44.30
CA ASP A 2 -2.04 -22.29 42.93
C ASP A 2 -1.28 -21.17 42.22
N LYS A 3 -0.48 -21.56 41.22
CA LYS A 3 0.24 -20.60 40.39
C LYS A 3 -0.81 -19.87 39.58
N GLU A 4 -1.10 -18.63 39.96
CA GLU A 4 -1.79 -17.67 39.09
C GLU A 4 -1.02 -17.61 37.77
N ILE A 5 -1.52 -18.35 36.79
CA ILE A 5 -1.23 -18.10 35.39
C ILE A 5 -1.87 -16.76 35.07
N THR A 6 -1.04 -15.72 35.13
CA THR A 6 -1.34 -14.38 34.62
C THR A 6 -2.03 -14.53 33.27
N PRO A 7 -3.23 -13.98 33.04
CA PRO A 7 -3.75 -13.90 31.68
C PRO A 7 -2.76 -13.03 30.92
N LEU A 8 -2.02 -13.64 29.98
CA LEU A 8 -1.22 -12.93 28.99
C LEU A 8 -2.12 -11.86 28.38
N ASP A 9 -1.89 -10.65 28.85
CA ASP A 9 -2.61 -9.45 28.52
C ASP A 9 -2.73 -9.39 26.99
N LYS A 10 -3.97 -9.30 26.52
CA LYS A 10 -4.38 -9.12 25.12
C LYS A 10 -3.25 -8.51 24.28
N VAL A 11 -2.46 -9.36 23.62
CA VAL A 11 -1.70 -8.92 22.46
C VAL A 11 -2.79 -8.50 21.50
N LYS A 12 -2.98 -7.20 21.31
CA LYS A 12 -3.91 -6.66 20.32
C LYS A 12 -3.47 -7.27 19.00
N GLU A 13 -4.16 -8.31 18.56
CA GLU A 13 -3.96 -8.98 17.26
C GLU A 13 -4.47 -8.08 16.14
N GLY A 14 -3.93 -6.86 16.07
CA GLY A 14 -4.05 -6.03 14.90
C GLY A 14 -3.07 -6.53 13.84
N PRO A 15 -3.40 -6.41 12.54
CA PRO A 15 -2.43 -6.71 11.50
C PRO A 15 -1.14 -5.91 11.74
N SER A 16 0.01 -6.57 11.57
CA SER A 16 1.31 -5.96 11.80
C SER A 16 1.45 -4.66 10.99
N GLY A 17 2.30 -3.73 11.44
CA GLY A 17 2.50 -2.45 10.75
C GLY A 17 2.85 -2.62 9.27
N PHE A 18 3.52 -3.72 8.92
CA PHE A 18 3.79 -4.11 7.54
C PHE A 18 2.52 -4.50 6.77
N VAL A 19 1.67 -5.34 7.36
CA VAL A 19 0.40 -5.75 6.74
C VAL A 19 -0.51 -4.54 6.54
N LYS A 20 -0.51 -3.59 7.49
CA LYS A 20 -1.23 -2.31 7.31
C LYS A 20 -0.64 -1.47 6.19
N ALA A 21 0.68 -1.34 6.10
CA ALA A 21 1.34 -0.57 5.05
C ALA A 21 1.04 -1.08 3.62
N ILE A 22 0.86 -2.40 3.45
CA ILE A 22 0.51 -2.99 2.14
C ILE A 22 -1.00 -3.00 1.86
N SER A 23 -1.85 -3.01 2.90
CA SER A 23 -3.31 -3.13 2.75
C SER A 23 -4.05 -1.80 2.80
N GLU A 24 -3.42 -0.75 3.32
CA GLU A 24 -3.99 0.58 3.32
C GLU A 24 -3.68 1.32 2.01
N PRO A 25 -4.65 2.06 1.46
CA PRO A 25 -4.43 2.85 0.26
C PRO A 25 -3.36 3.92 0.53
N LEU A 26 -2.37 4.03 -0.36
CA LEU A 26 -1.28 5.01 -0.25
C LEU A 26 -1.81 6.46 -0.22
N SER A 27 -3.02 6.70 -0.71
CA SER A 27 -3.69 7.99 -0.56
C SER A 27 -3.98 8.43 0.87
N LYS A 28 -4.04 7.50 1.84
CA LYS A 28 -4.08 7.83 3.28
C LYS A 28 -2.74 8.37 3.79
N HIS A 29 -1.64 7.96 3.17
CA HIS A 29 -0.28 8.32 3.55
C HIS A 29 0.23 9.59 2.83
N GLY A 30 -0.67 10.35 2.20
CA GLY A 30 -0.33 11.62 1.53
C GLY A 30 0.06 11.50 0.06
N TRP A 31 0.04 10.30 -0.52
CA TRP A 31 0.34 10.12 -1.94
C TRP A 31 -0.90 10.37 -2.82
N PRO A 32 -0.79 11.14 -3.91
CA PRO A 32 -1.92 11.32 -4.80
C PRO A 32 -2.30 10.00 -5.49
N ALA A 33 -3.59 9.66 -5.52
CA ALA A 33 -4.07 8.40 -6.10
C ALA A 33 -3.70 8.22 -7.58
N TRP A 34 -3.65 9.32 -8.36
CA TRP A 34 -3.22 9.28 -9.76
C TRP A 34 -1.77 8.82 -9.89
N LEU A 35 -0.89 9.21 -8.96
CA LEU A 35 0.52 8.81 -8.95
C LEU A 35 0.65 7.32 -8.65
N VAL A 36 -0.15 6.80 -7.73
CA VAL A 36 -0.19 5.35 -7.43
C VAL A 36 -0.60 4.56 -8.67
N TYR A 37 -1.61 5.02 -9.42
CA TYR A 37 -2.01 4.36 -10.67
C TYR A 37 -0.94 4.44 -11.77
N VAL A 38 -0.27 5.59 -11.92
CA VAL A 38 0.83 5.74 -12.89
C VAL A 38 1.96 4.77 -12.55
N LEU A 39 2.36 4.69 -11.27
CA LEU A 39 3.40 3.76 -10.82
C LEU A 39 3.00 2.29 -11.02
N ALA A 40 1.74 1.94 -10.77
CA ALA A 40 1.23 0.59 -11.02
C ALA A 40 1.30 0.22 -12.51
N VAL A 41 0.91 1.14 -13.40
CA VAL A 41 1.00 0.93 -14.85
C VAL A 41 2.46 0.78 -15.30
N ILE A 42 3.37 1.60 -14.77
CA ILE A 42 4.81 1.45 -15.02
C ILE A 42 5.27 0.06 -14.58
N GLY A 43 4.85 -0.41 -13.40
CA GLY A 43 5.14 -1.76 -12.92
C GLY A 43 4.64 -2.86 -13.85
N VAL A 44 3.41 -2.75 -14.38
CA VAL A 44 2.88 -3.71 -15.37
C VAL A 44 3.70 -3.70 -16.65
N VAL A 45 4.01 -2.52 -17.19
CA VAL A 45 4.80 -2.38 -18.43
C VAL A 45 6.21 -2.94 -18.24
N TYR A 46 6.81 -2.70 -17.07
CA TYR A 46 8.10 -3.26 -16.67
C TYR A 46 8.07 -4.78 -16.61
N LEU A 47 7.07 -5.35 -15.95
CA LEU A 47 6.92 -6.80 -15.79
C LEU A 47 6.64 -7.52 -17.12
N LEU A 48 5.96 -6.87 -18.06
CA LEU A 48 5.68 -7.40 -19.40
C LEU A 48 6.87 -7.28 -20.37
N ASN A 49 7.88 -6.47 -20.03
CA ASN A 49 9.10 -6.32 -20.79
C ASN A 49 10.32 -6.58 -19.91
N PRO A 50 10.55 -7.84 -19.47
CA PRO A 50 11.65 -8.20 -18.58
C PRO A 50 13.03 -7.87 -19.18
N THR A 51 13.12 -7.71 -20.50
CA THR A 51 14.34 -7.36 -21.23
C THR A 51 14.61 -5.86 -21.37
N ALA A 52 13.71 -4.98 -20.91
CA ALA A 52 13.92 -3.52 -20.89
C ALA A 52 14.64 -3.04 -19.61
N GLY A 53 15.58 -3.85 -19.11
CA GLY A 53 16.60 -3.52 -18.10
C GLY A 53 17.58 -2.43 -18.58
N LEU A 54 17.07 -1.28 -19.04
CA LEU A 54 17.87 -0.13 -19.44
C LEU A 54 18.68 0.49 -18.29
N LEU A 55 18.53 -0.04 -17.07
CA LEU A 55 19.38 0.22 -15.91
C LEU A 55 19.64 -1.08 -15.14
N GLU A 56 20.18 -2.11 -15.78
CA GLU A 56 21.00 -3.14 -15.11
C GLU A 56 22.21 -2.46 -14.44
N LEU A 57 21.95 -1.67 -13.39
CA LEU A 57 22.96 -0.96 -12.62
C LEU A 57 23.68 -1.91 -11.65
N ILE A 58 23.10 -3.10 -11.45
CA ILE A 58 23.64 -4.16 -10.60
C ILE A 58 23.92 -5.37 -11.51
N PRO A 59 25.18 -5.82 -11.60
CA PRO A 59 25.51 -6.98 -12.43
C PRO A 59 24.85 -8.24 -11.84
N ASP A 60 24.18 -9.01 -12.69
CA ASP A 60 23.43 -10.26 -12.45
C ASP A 60 24.17 -11.39 -11.70
N VAL A 61 25.42 -11.16 -11.32
CA VAL A 61 26.28 -12.10 -10.60
C VAL A 61 26.08 -12.10 -9.08
N ILE A 62 25.28 -11.18 -8.52
CA ILE A 62 24.98 -11.16 -7.09
C ILE A 62 23.68 -11.91 -6.79
N PRO A 63 23.74 -13.12 -6.21
CA PRO A 63 22.54 -13.87 -5.84
C PRO A 63 21.66 -13.04 -4.87
N GLY A 64 20.38 -12.86 -5.23
CA GLY A 64 19.37 -12.19 -4.41
C GLY A 64 19.10 -10.71 -4.70
N ILE A 65 19.93 -10.04 -5.51
CA ILE A 65 19.80 -8.58 -5.79
C ILE A 65 19.31 -8.30 -7.22
N GLY A 66 19.63 -9.15 -8.20
CA GLY A 66 19.30 -8.95 -9.62
C GLY A 66 17.81 -8.96 -9.98
N ASN A 67 16.92 -9.37 -9.08
CA ASN A 67 15.46 -9.52 -9.32
C ASN A 67 14.61 -8.66 -8.37
N LEU A 68 15.25 -7.75 -7.64
CA LEU A 68 14.59 -6.92 -6.62
C LEU A 68 13.74 -5.81 -7.26
N ASP A 69 14.20 -5.29 -8.38
CA ASP A 69 13.50 -4.36 -9.25
C ASP A 69 12.20 -4.94 -9.82
N GLU A 70 12.20 -6.22 -10.20
CA GLU A 70 11.00 -6.95 -10.63
C GLU A 70 10.01 -7.13 -9.46
N SER A 71 10.54 -7.45 -8.27
CA SER A 71 9.75 -7.53 -7.04
C SER A 71 9.14 -6.18 -6.66
N LEU A 72 9.87 -5.09 -6.89
CA LEU A 72 9.39 -3.72 -6.71
C LEU A 72 8.27 -3.39 -7.71
N ALA A 73 8.42 -3.80 -8.98
CA ALA A 73 7.36 -3.63 -9.98
C ALA A 73 6.07 -4.35 -9.56
N VAL A 74 6.16 -5.58 -9.05
CA VAL A 74 5.01 -6.32 -8.48
C VAL A 74 4.40 -5.55 -7.31
N MET A 75 5.23 -4.99 -6.42
CA MET A 75 4.74 -4.22 -5.27
C MET A 75 3.98 -2.95 -5.70
N LEU A 76 4.43 -2.26 -6.74
CA LEU A 76 3.72 -1.11 -7.32
C LEU A 76 2.36 -1.50 -7.91
N ILE A 77 2.28 -2.66 -8.57
CA ILE A 77 1.03 -3.19 -9.11
C ILE A 77 0.05 -3.47 -7.96
N ILE A 78 0.50 -4.15 -6.90
CA ILE A 78 -0.33 -4.44 -5.71
C ILE A 78 -0.82 -3.14 -5.06
N ALA A 79 0.05 -2.15 -4.89
CA ALA A 79 -0.33 -0.84 -4.36
C ALA A 79 -1.42 -0.16 -5.20
N GLY A 80 -1.33 -0.27 -6.54
CA GLY A 80 -2.37 0.21 -7.45
C GLY A 80 -3.71 -0.51 -7.27
N ILE A 81 -3.69 -1.84 -7.09
CA ILE A 81 -4.89 -2.64 -6.84
C ILE A 81 -5.55 -2.25 -5.51
N VAL A 82 -4.75 -2.10 -4.45
CA VAL A 82 -5.23 -1.68 -3.12
C VAL A 82 -5.82 -0.28 -3.16
N GLU A 83 -5.18 0.65 -3.88
CA GLU A 83 -5.72 2.00 -4.08
C GLU A 83 -7.03 1.98 -4.91
N ALA A 84 -7.20 1.03 -5.83
CA ALA A 84 -8.44 0.86 -6.59
C ALA A 84 -9.60 0.29 -5.75
N THR A 85 -9.34 -0.63 -4.83
CA THR A 85 -10.36 -1.28 -3.99
C THR A 85 -10.67 -0.47 -2.73
N GLU A 86 -9.66 -0.07 -1.97
CA GLU A 86 -9.81 0.58 -0.67
C GLU A 86 -9.77 2.12 -0.77
N GLY A 87 -9.07 2.67 -1.77
CA GLY A 87 -9.01 4.13 -1.98
C GLY A 87 -10.37 4.75 -2.31
N LYS A 88 -11.28 4.00 -2.96
CA LYS A 88 -12.67 4.45 -3.22
C LYS A 88 -13.47 4.61 -1.93
N LYS A 89 -13.36 3.64 -1.01
CA LYS A 89 -14.05 3.67 0.30
C LYS A 89 -13.53 4.84 1.14
N TYR A 90 -12.21 5.02 1.19
CA TYR A 90 -11.60 6.14 1.91
C TYR A 90 -12.03 7.51 1.36
N ARG A 91 -12.06 7.69 0.03
CA ARG A 91 -12.54 8.94 -0.58
C ARG A 91 -14.02 9.20 -0.29
N ALA A 92 -14.85 8.16 -0.27
CA ALA A 92 -16.27 8.28 0.08
C ALA A 92 -16.45 8.70 1.55
N GLU A 93 -15.72 8.07 2.47
CA GLU A 93 -15.71 8.43 3.89
C GLU A 93 -15.25 9.87 4.11
N LYS A 94 -14.12 10.26 3.51
CA LYS A 94 -13.59 11.64 3.62
C LYS A 94 -14.57 12.68 3.07
N LYS A 95 -15.27 12.37 1.98
CA LYS A 95 -16.30 13.25 1.40
C LYS A 95 -17.53 13.37 2.30
N ASN A 96 -17.95 12.28 2.95
CA ASN A 96 -19.08 12.28 3.87
C ASN A 96 -18.76 13.07 5.16
N VAL A 97 -17.56 12.90 5.71
CA VAL A 97 -17.09 13.68 6.88
C VAL A 97 -17.00 15.17 6.55
N ALA A 98 -16.39 15.52 5.41
CA ALA A 98 -16.31 16.92 4.97
C ALA A 98 -17.71 17.54 4.74
N LYS A 99 -18.69 16.77 4.25
CA LYS A 99 -20.07 17.23 4.04
C LYS A 99 -20.86 17.37 5.34
N SER A 100 -20.59 16.56 6.36
CA SER A 100 -21.19 16.72 7.69
C SER A 100 -20.57 17.84 8.52
N GLU A 101 -19.32 18.22 8.21
CA GLU A 101 -18.59 19.29 8.89
C GLU A 101 -18.81 20.67 8.28
N THR A 102 -19.37 20.79 7.08
CA THR A 102 -19.99 22.04 6.62
C THR A 102 -21.37 22.11 7.27
N PRO A 103 -21.56 22.88 8.36
CA PRO A 103 -22.90 23.18 8.81
C PRO A 103 -23.55 23.94 7.67
N THR A 104 -24.81 23.64 7.40
CA THR A 104 -25.69 24.53 6.64
C THR A 104 -25.51 25.94 7.18
N GLU A 105 -24.72 26.76 6.48
CA GLU A 105 -24.80 28.20 6.60
C GLU A 105 -26.21 28.55 6.15
N ASN A 106 -26.93 29.15 7.09
CA ASN A 106 -28.37 29.29 7.11
C ASN A 106 -28.93 29.95 5.85
N ASP A 107 -30.05 29.42 5.35
CA ASP A 107 -31.15 30.20 4.78
C ASP A 107 -32.48 29.47 5.05
#